data_AF-A0A8T3Q8N8-F1
#
_entry.id   AF-A0A8T3Q8N8-F1
#
_cell.length_a   1.000
_cell.length_b   1.000
_cell.length_c   1.000
_cell.angle_alpha   90.00
_cell.angle_beta   90.00
_cell.angle_gamma   90.00
#
_symmetry.space_group_name_H-M   'P 1'
#
loop_
_entity.id
_entity.type
_entity.pdbx_description
1 polymer ?
#
loop_
_entity_poly.entity_id
_entity_poly.type
_entity_poly.pdbx_seq_one_letter_code
_entity_poly.pdbx_strand_id
1 'polypeptide(L)'
;MPMQRGFVLFMTIALALGAIVPLIAPASTRAIDDPVQIWEIQGAAHISPMNGEQVFGVDGIVTAVSLSGFWMTDPEPDGEDATSDGVFVFRGSAGSKPAIGSHVSVNGTVSEFRAGGPNSDNLTTTQIGSASFTVPANGLALPVTTIGTGGRMPPTEIIDNDTSGSVEDPASGTVFDPQQDGIDFWESLEGTYLQVNDALAVGPRNGFGEIALVADGGAGAGPFTSRGGLYVAPGDFNPERLILDDVIRPTPVVDTG
;
A
#
# COMPACT_ATOMS: atom_id res chain seq x y z
N MET A 1 -13.57 -63.79 40.05
CA MET A 1 -12.45 -63.24 40.85
C MET A 1 -11.36 -64.29 40.82
N PRO A 2 -10.17 -64.05 40.25
CA PRO A 2 -9.23 -63.05 40.80
C PRO A 2 -8.37 -62.27 39.76
N MET A 3 -7.43 -61.48 40.30
CA MET A 3 -6.12 -61.06 39.75
C MET A 3 -6.02 -60.10 38.55
N GLN A 4 -5.47 -58.91 38.85
CA GLN A 4 -4.75 -58.04 37.92
C GLN A 4 -3.58 -58.76 37.24
N ARG A 5 -3.26 -58.34 36.01
CA ARG A 5 -1.88 -58.26 35.51
C ARG A 5 -1.69 -56.90 34.84
N GLY A 6 -0.78 -56.10 35.36
CA GLY A 6 -0.42 -54.81 34.75
C GLY A 6 0.51 -55.02 33.55
N PHE A 7 0.51 -54.04 32.65
CA PHE A 7 1.53 -53.90 31.60
C PHE A 7 2.00 -52.44 31.60
N VAL A 8 3.28 -52.22 31.89
CA VAL A 8 3.91 -50.90 31.77
C VAL A 8 4.51 -50.83 30.37
N LEU A 9 3.95 -49.98 29.51
CA LEU A 9 4.50 -49.73 28.19
C LEU A 9 5.48 -48.56 28.27
N PHE A 10 6.78 -48.85 28.23
CA PHE A 10 7.80 -47.82 27.99
C PHE A 10 7.71 -47.40 26.51
N MET A 11 7.16 -46.21 26.27
CA MET A 11 7.13 -45.60 24.94
C MET A 11 8.38 -44.75 24.75
N THR A 12 9.40 -45.32 24.10
CA THR A 12 10.62 -44.59 23.72
C THR A 12 10.28 -43.63 22.58
N ILE A 13 10.24 -42.32 22.88
CA ILE A 13 10.13 -41.30 21.84
C ILE A 13 11.48 -41.21 21.12
N ALA A 14 11.53 -41.73 19.90
CA ALA A 14 12.66 -41.51 19.00
C ALA A 14 12.54 -40.08 18.43
N LEU A 15 13.37 -39.17 18.92
CA LEU A 15 13.45 -37.79 18.41
C LEU A 15 14.12 -37.80 17.03
N ALA A 16 13.33 -37.92 15.97
CA ALA A 16 13.82 -37.73 14.62
C ALA A 16 14.04 -36.22 14.38
N LEU A 17 15.30 -35.76 14.41
CA LEU A 17 15.66 -34.46 13.87
C LEU A 17 15.48 -34.50 12.35
N GLY A 18 14.28 -34.23 11.88
CA GLY A 18 14.03 -33.90 10.48
C GLY A 18 14.67 -32.56 10.18
N ALA A 19 15.71 -32.55 9.35
CA ALA A 19 16.22 -31.31 8.78
C ALA A 19 15.11 -30.69 7.94
N ILE A 20 14.66 -29.49 8.31
CA ILE A 20 13.76 -28.68 7.47
C ILE A 20 14.61 -28.22 6.27
N VAL A 21 14.53 -28.98 5.18
CA VAL A 21 14.99 -28.50 3.88
C VAL A 21 13.93 -27.53 3.40
N PRO A 22 14.23 -26.22 3.24
CA PRO A 22 13.26 -25.32 2.65
C PRO A 22 12.91 -25.82 1.25
N LEU A 23 11.62 -25.96 0.96
CA LEU A 23 11.15 -26.21 -0.38
C LEU A 23 11.39 -24.93 -1.19
N ILE A 24 12.57 -24.84 -1.80
CA ILE A 24 12.86 -23.81 -2.80
C ILE A 24 11.96 -24.13 -3.99
N ALA A 25 10.81 -23.46 -4.05
CA ALA A 25 10.01 -23.42 -5.27
C ALA A 25 10.92 -22.91 -6.40
N PRO A 26 10.88 -23.53 -7.59
CA PRO A 26 11.60 -22.97 -8.72
C PRO A 26 11.08 -21.55 -8.95
N ALA A 27 11.98 -20.57 -9.06
CA ALA A 27 11.61 -19.22 -9.44
C ALA A 27 10.82 -19.30 -10.76
N SER A 28 9.61 -18.74 -10.79
CA SER A 28 8.79 -18.69 -11.99
C SER A 28 9.56 -17.90 -13.05
N THR A 29 10.13 -18.61 -14.03
CA THR A 29 10.77 -17.98 -15.19
C THR A 29 9.67 -17.40 -16.07
N ARG A 30 9.25 -16.19 -15.73
CA ARG A 30 8.42 -15.29 -16.52
C ARG A 30 8.80 -15.38 -18.01
N ALA A 31 7.82 -15.61 -18.88
CA ALA A 31 8.09 -15.65 -20.30
C ALA A 31 8.38 -14.22 -20.80
N ILE A 32 9.10 -14.12 -21.92
CA ILE A 32 9.63 -12.83 -22.40
C ILE A 32 8.53 -11.85 -22.83
N ASP A 33 7.31 -12.33 -23.10
CA ASP A 33 6.19 -11.53 -23.61
C ASP A 33 5.22 -11.02 -22.51
N ASP A 34 5.23 -11.60 -21.31
CA ASP A 34 4.56 -11.15 -20.08
C ASP A 34 3.02 -10.90 -20.20
N PRO A 35 2.49 -9.70 -19.82
CA PRO A 35 3.14 -8.41 -19.53
C PRO A 35 3.51 -8.16 -18.05
N VAL A 36 4.10 -7.01 -17.69
CA VAL A 36 4.48 -6.68 -16.29
C VAL A 36 3.24 -6.18 -15.53
N GLN A 37 2.93 -6.80 -14.39
CA GLN A 37 1.82 -6.41 -13.51
C GLN A 37 2.22 -5.28 -12.56
N ILE A 38 1.24 -4.55 -12.02
CA ILE A 38 1.50 -3.40 -11.16
C ILE A 38 2.00 -3.84 -9.78
N TRP A 39 1.49 -4.94 -9.26
CA TRP A 39 1.97 -5.53 -8.01
C TRP A 39 3.41 -6.06 -8.11
N GLU A 40 3.89 -6.47 -9.30
CA GLU A 40 5.31 -6.79 -9.54
C GLU A 40 6.20 -5.53 -9.46
N ILE A 41 5.68 -4.38 -9.93
CA ILE A 41 6.37 -3.10 -9.87
C ILE A 41 6.47 -2.60 -8.43
N GLN A 42 5.37 -2.65 -7.67
CA GLN A 42 5.34 -2.19 -6.28
C GLN A 42 6.13 -3.13 -5.36
N GLY A 43 5.83 -4.43 -5.39
CA GLY A 43 6.40 -5.39 -4.45
C GLY A 43 5.93 -5.16 -3.01
N ALA A 44 6.55 -5.89 -2.08
CA ALA A 44 6.30 -5.79 -0.63
C ALA A 44 7.51 -5.16 0.08
N ALA A 45 7.78 -3.89 -0.24
CA ALA A 45 8.86 -3.07 0.31
C ALA A 45 8.65 -1.58 -0.01
N HIS A 46 9.24 -0.68 0.79
CA HIS A 46 9.24 0.79 0.59
C HIS A 46 10.09 1.31 -0.58
N ILE A 47 10.70 0.41 -1.35
CA ILE A 47 11.44 0.73 -2.57
C ILE A 47 11.12 -0.36 -3.56
N SER A 48 10.60 0.02 -4.73
CA SER A 48 10.14 -0.92 -5.73
C SER A 48 11.29 -1.87 -6.15
N PRO A 49 11.06 -3.20 -6.23
CA PRO A 49 12.06 -4.15 -6.70
C PRO A 49 12.46 -3.90 -8.17
N MET A 50 11.67 -3.11 -8.91
CA MET A 50 11.92 -2.73 -10.31
C MET A 50 12.51 -1.32 -10.45
N ASN A 51 12.95 -0.66 -9.37
CA ASN A 51 13.41 0.73 -9.42
C ASN A 51 14.59 0.93 -10.40
N GLY A 52 14.39 1.79 -11.40
CA GLY A 52 15.33 2.04 -12.49
C GLY A 52 15.17 1.11 -13.71
N GLU A 53 14.32 0.08 -13.63
CA GLU A 53 14.07 -0.84 -14.75
C GLU A 53 13.11 -0.26 -15.79
N GLN A 54 13.25 -0.73 -17.04
CA GLN A 54 12.35 -0.37 -18.12
C GLN A 54 11.24 -1.41 -18.25
N VAL A 55 9.99 -0.97 -18.06
CA VAL A 55 8.79 -1.80 -18.13
C VAL A 55 8.02 -1.55 -19.42
N PHE A 56 7.39 -2.61 -19.93
CA PHE A 56 6.63 -2.61 -21.18
C PHE A 56 5.29 -3.33 -20.99
N GLY A 57 4.25 -2.80 -21.62
CA GLY A 57 2.92 -3.40 -21.65
C GLY A 57 2.20 -3.42 -20.30
N VAL A 58 2.58 -2.56 -19.33
CA VAL A 58 1.93 -2.53 -18.02
C VAL A 58 0.48 -2.11 -18.20
N ASP A 59 -0.43 -3.07 -18.08
CA ASP A 59 -1.86 -2.84 -18.26
C ASP A 59 -2.48 -2.27 -16.97
N GLY A 60 -3.50 -1.43 -17.13
CA GLY A 60 -4.08 -0.71 -16.01
C GLY A 60 -5.41 -0.05 -16.34
N ILE A 61 -6.30 0.07 -15.35
CA ILE A 61 -7.52 0.86 -15.43
C ILE A 61 -7.26 2.22 -14.76
N VAL A 62 -7.47 3.32 -15.48
CA VAL A 62 -7.18 4.67 -14.99
C VAL A 62 -8.20 5.10 -13.94
N THR A 63 -7.75 5.37 -12.72
CA THR A 63 -8.58 5.66 -11.55
C THR A 63 -8.69 7.16 -11.27
N ALA A 64 -7.60 7.90 -11.47
CA ALA A 64 -7.54 9.35 -11.27
C ALA A 64 -6.57 10.02 -12.25
N VAL A 65 -6.74 11.33 -12.47
CA VAL A 65 -5.90 12.12 -13.40
C VAL A 65 -5.53 13.45 -12.73
N SER A 66 -4.25 13.81 -12.74
CA SER A 66 -3.74 15.08 -12.24
C SER A 66 -3.14 15.93 -13.37
N LEU A 67 -2.59 17.10 -13.03
CA LEU A 67 -1.83 17.91 -13.97
C LEU A 67 -0.56 17.19 -14.45
N SER A 68 0.14 16.46 -13.57
CA SER A 68 1.45 15.84 -13.83
C SER A 68 1.39 14.40 -14.37
N GLY A 69 0.27 13.69 -14.20
CA GLY A 69 0.17 12.29 -14.57
C GLY A 69 -1.25 11.74 -14.41
N PHE A 70 -1.33 10.44 -14.21
CA PHE A 70 -2.56 9.73 -13.86
C PHE A 70 -2.23 8.52 -12.99
N TRP A 71 -3.19 8.08 -12.18
CA TRP A 71 -3.10 6.81 -11.46
C TRP A 71 -3.84 5.74 -12.25
N MET A 72 -3.32 4.53 -12.19
CA MET A 72 -3.99 3.35 -12.71
C MET A 72 -3.87 2.20 -11.71
N THR A 73 -4.81 1.27 -11.80
CA THR A 73 -4.86 0.07 -10.96
C THR A 73 -4.91 -1.18 -11.81
N ASP A 74 -4.38 -2.29 -11.30
CA ASP A 74 -4.27 -3.54 -12.04
C ASP A 74 -5.66 -4.10 -12.40
N PRO A 75 -5.93 -4.48 -13.65
CA PRO A 75 -7.16 -5.19 -13.99
C PRO A 75 -7.21 -6.62 -13.43
N GLU A 76 -6.06 -7.22 -13.11
CA GLU A 76 -5.90 -8.60 -12.63
C GLU A 76 -5.05 -8.63 -11.33
N PRO A 77 -5.57 -8.08 -10.22
CA PRO A 77 -4.85 -7.98 -8.93
C PRO A 77 -4.48 -9.37 -8.38
N ASP A 78 -3.32 -9.46 -7.70
CA ASP A 78 -2.83 -10.73 -7.12
C ASP A 78 -3.66 -11.18 -5.89
N GLY A 79 -4.27 -10.22 -5.18
CA GLY A 79 -5.05 -10.45 -3.97
C GLY A 79 -4.22 -10.54 -2.69
N GLU A 80 -2.95 -10.11 -2.72
CA GLU A 80 -2.06 -10.09 -1.56
C GLU A 80 -2.03 -8.69 -0.93
N ASP A 81 -2.39 -8.60 0.36
CA ASP A 81 -2.47 -7.33 1.11
C ASP A 81 -1.11 -6.60 1.24
N ALA A 82 0.01 -7.24 0.86
CA ALA A 82 1.35 -6.69 0.96
C ALA A 82 1.89 -6.06 -0.33
N THR A 83 1.13 -6.11 -1.43
CA THR A 83 1.49 -5.56 -2.73
C THR A 83 0.43 -4.57 -3.17
N SER A 84 0.81 -3.37 -3.59
CA SER A 84 -0.18 -2.40 -4.10
C SER A 84 -0.56 -2.72 -5.55
N ASP A 85 -1.86 -2.81 -5.81
CA ASP A 85 -2.44 -2.90 -7.16
C ASP A 85 -2.45 -1.54 -7.88
N GLY A 86 -1.98 -0.46 -7.25
CA GLY A 86 -1.99 0.90 -7.78
C GLY A 86 -0.61 1.40 -8.18
N VAL A 87 -0.52 2.26 -9.20
CA VAL A 87 0.72 3.00 -9.51
C VAL A 87 0.44 4.36 -10.14
N PHE A 88 1.33 5.32 -9.89
CA PHE A 88 1.30 6.62 -10.57
C PHE A 88 2.12 6.60 -11.87
N VAL A 89 1.54 7.13 -12.94
CA VAL A 89 2.21 7.26 -14.25
C VAL A 89 2.56 8.73 -14.50
N PHE A 90 3.82 9.09 -14.27
CA PHE A 90 4.31 10.46 -14.44
C PHE A 90 4.60 10.78 -15.91
N ARG A 91 3.96 11.86 -16.40
CA ARG A 91 4.09 12.31 -17.79
C ARG A 91 4.32 13.82 -17.94
N GLY A 92 4.48 14.52 -16.81
CA GLY A 92 4.53 15.98 -16.77
C GLY A 92 3.22 16.65 -17.16
N SER A 93 3.25 17.98 -17.26
CA SER A 93 2.08 18.82 -17.54
C SER A 93 1.65 18.85 -19.01
N ALA A 94 2.51 18.42 -19.94
CA ALA A 94 2.27 18.46 -21.38
C ALA A 94 1.65 17.16 -21.93
N GLY A 95 0.98 17.27 -23.07
CA GLY A 95 0.39 16.14 -23.80
C GLY A 95 -0.96 15.65 -23.25
N SER A 96 -1.63 14.81 -24.04
CA SER A 96 -2.88 14.16 -23.64
C SER A 96 -2.66 13.17 -22.50
N LYS A 97 -3.70 13.01 -21.66
CA LYS A 97 -3.81 12.00 -20.61
C LYS A 97 -5.05 11.13 -20.91
N PRO A 98 -5.10 9.86 -20.48
CA PRO A 98 -6.28 9.01 -20.66
C PRO A 98 -7.46 9.53 -19.82
N ALA A 99 -8.66 9.00 -20.06
CA ALA A 99 -9.83 9.30 -19.24
C ALA A 99 -9.89 8.34 -18.03
N ILE A 100 -10.58 8.73 -16.97
CA ILE A 100 -10.92 7.81 -15.87
C ILE A 100 -11.81 6.69 -16.43
N GLY A 101 -11.52 5.44 -16.06
CA GLY A 101 -12.14 4.23 -16.63
C GLY A 101 -11.62 3.83 -18.01
N SER A 102 -10.57 4.46 -18.53
CA SER A 102 -9.80 3.94 -19.68
C SER A 102 -8.98 2.73 -19.25
N HIS A 103 -9.00 1.66 -20.04
CA HIS A 103 -7.93 0.67 -20.02
C HIS A 103 -6.72 1.26 -20.76
N VAL A 104 -5.55 1.18 -20.17
CA VAL A 104 -4.30 1.63 -20.76
C VAL A 104 -3.25 0.54 -20.71
N SER A 105 -2.35 0.56 -21.68
CA SER A 105 -1.13 -0.25 -21.68
C SER A 105 0.06 0.70 -21.72
N VAL A 106 0.93 0.64 -20.72
CA VAL A 106 1.96 1.65 -20.43
C VAL A 106 3.37 1.08 -20.60
N ASN A 107 4.24 1.86 -21.26
CA ASN A 107 5.68 1.64 -21.32
C ASN A 107 6.40 2.81 -20.66
N GLY A 108 7.44 2.55 -19.87
CA GLY A 108 8.21 3.59 -19.21
C GLY A 108 9.37 3.04 -18.39
N THR A 109 9.86 3.84 -17.45
CA THR A 109 10.91 3.45 -16.50
C THR A 109 10.36 3.62 -15.09
N VAL A 110 10.42 2.57 -14.28
CA VAL A 110 10.03 2.64 -12.87
C VAL A 110 11.07 3.48 -12.11
N SER A 111 10.62 4.35 -11.21
CA SER A 111 11.51 5.26 -10.48
C SER A 111 10.88 5.70 -9.17
N GLU A 112 11.72 5.84 -8.15
CA GLU A 112 11.33 6.46 -6.88
C GLU A 112 11.34 7.99 -6.95
N PHE A 113 10.20 8.61 -6.63
CA PHE A 113 10.08 10.07 -6.56
C PHE A 113 9.96 10.58 -5.12
N ARG A 114 11.00 11.27 -4.63
CA ARG A 114 10.97 11.91 -3.30
C ARG A 114 10.41 13.32 -3.37
N ALA A 115 9.19 13.51 -2.86
CA ALA A 115 8.60 14.82 -2.71
C ALA A 115 9.48 15.72 -1.80
N GLY A 116 9.71 16.97 -2.19
CA GLY A 116 10.64 17.87 -1.48
C GLY A 116 12.12 17.68 -1.83
N GLY A 117 12.47 16.65 -2.60
CA GLY A 117 13.84 16.41 -3.12
C GLY A 117 14.66 15.44 -2.25
N PRO A 118 15.90 15.11 -2.68
CA PRO A 118 16.67 13.99 -2.13
C PRO A 118 17.20 14.18 -0.69
N ASN A 119 16.96 15.33 -0.06
CA ASN A 119 17.37 15.63 1.31
C ASN A 119 16.16 15.91 2.24
N SER A 120 14.94 15.53 1.83
CA SER A 120 13.75 15.57 2.69
C SER A 120 13.56 14.25 3.40
N ASP A 121 12.92 14.30 4.57
CA ASP A 121 12.54 13.11 5.36
C ASP A 121 11.21 12.49 4.87
N ASN A 122 10.73 12.89 3.69
CA ASN A 122 9.55 12.30 3.07
C ASN A 122 9.93 10.96 2.44
N LEU A 123 9.04 9.97 2.51
CA LEU A 123 9.15 8.74 1.71
C LEU A 123 9.14 9.07 0.21
N THR A 124 9.63 8.11 -0.57
CA THR A 124 9.48 8.08 -2.01
C THR A 124 8.09 7.61 -2.44
N THR A 125 7.80 7.77 -3.73
CA THR A 125 6.62 7.20 -4.39
C THR A 125 7.06 6.47 -5.64
N THR A 126 6.63 5.22 -5.78
CA THR A 126 6.86 4.39 -6.95
C THR A 126 6.04 4.94 -8.12
N GLN A 127 6.72 5.32 -9.19
CA GLN A 127 6.07 5.84 -10.39
C GLN A 127 6.69 5.33 -11.68
N ILE A 128 5.86 5.15 -12.71
CA ILE A 128 6.31 4.90 -14.08
C ILE A 128 6.60 6.26 -14.75
N GLY A 129 7.87 6.63 -14.81
CA GLY A 129 8.37 7.83 -15.47
C GLY A 129 8.64 7.65 -16.97
N SER A 130 8.90 8.77 -17.65
CA SER A 130 9.13 8.85 -19.12
C SER A 130 8.03 8.18 -19.96
N ALA A 131 6.81 8.11 -19.43
CA ALA A 131 5.84 7.11 -19.87
C ALA A 131 5.11 7.45 -21.19
N SER A 132 4.91 6.40 -21.98
CA SER A 132 4.03 6.37 -23.15
C SER A 132 2.92 5.34 -22.91
N PHE A 133 1.73 5.57 -23.47
CA PHE A 133 0.59 4.68 -23.28
C PHE A 133 -0.24 4.52 -24.55
N THR A 134 -0.96 3.42 -24.65
CA THR A 134 -2.08 3.22 -25.58
C THR A 134 -3.39 3.10 -24.81
N VAL A 135 -4.54 3.19 -25.49
CA VAL A 135 -5.88 3.05 -24.86
C VAL A 135 -6.68 1.97 -25.60
N PRO A 136 -6.54 0.68 -25.24
CA PRO A 136 -7.26 -0.40 -25.92
C PRO A 136 -8.78 -0.38 -25.72
N ALA A 137 -9.25 0.07 -24.54
CA ALA A 137 -10.66 0.09 -24.17
C ALA A 137 -11.01 1.28 -23.25
N ASN A 138 -12.30 1.56 -23.09
CA ASN A 138 -12.81 2.67 -22.26
C ASN A 138 -14.13 2.29 -21.58
N GLY A 139 -14.42 2.95 -20.45
CA GLY A 139 -15.68 2.79 -19.71
C GLY A 139 -15.73 1.54 -18.83
N LEU A 140 -14.57 1.06 -18.36
CA LEU A 140 -14.49 -0.02 -17.40
C LEU A 140 -14.91 0.46 -16.00
N ALA A 141 -15.43 -0.46 -15.19
CA ALA A 141 -15.61 -0.22 -13.76
C ALA A 141 -14.24 -0.10 -13.08
N LEU A 142 -14.16 0.74 -12.04
CA LEU A 142 -12.97 0.83 -11.20
C LEU A 142 -13.09 -0.22 -10.08
N PRO A 143 -12.10 -1.11 -9.87
CA PRO A 143 -12.01 -1.83 -8.60
C PRO A 143 -11.75 -0.81 -7.48
N VAL A 144 -12.23 -1.10 -6.27
CA VAL A 144 -12.16 -0.17 -5.14
C VAL A 144 -11.76 -0.91 -3.87
N THR A 145 -10.67 -0.45 -3.25
CA THR A 145 -10.21 -0.98 -1.97
C THR A 145 -10.84 -0.17 -0.86
N THR A 146 -11.64 -0.82 -0.01
CA THR A 146 -12.30 -0.16 1.12
C THR A 146 -11.33 -0.07 2.31
N ILE A 147 -11.25 1.09 2.93
CA ILE A 147 -10.56 1.32 4.20
C ILE A 147 -11.61 1.38 5.32
N GLY A 148 -11.35 0.64 6.39
CA GLY A 148 -12.29 0.45 7.50
C GLY A 148 -13.13 -0.81 7.37
N THR A 149 -14.27 -0.82 8.04
CA THR A 149 -15.11 -1.99 8.28
C THR A 149 -15.59 -2.62 6.98
N GLY A 150 -15.24 -3.89 6.77
CA GLY A 150 -15.54 -4.64 5.55
C GLY A 150 -14.47 -4.53 4.46
N GLY A 151 -13.37 -3.83 4.70
CA GLY A 151 -12.18 -3.80 3.87
C GLY A 151 -10.90 -3.93 4.71
N ARG A 152 -9.84 -3.21 4.33
CA ARG A 152 -8.55 -3.23 5.03
C ARG A 152 -8.57 -2.28 6.23
N MET A 153 -8.18 -2.78 7.39
CA MET A 153 -8.10 -2.03 8.65
C MET A 153 -6.66 -1.56 8.86
N PRO A 154 -6.38 -0.24 8.95
CA PRO A 154 -5.04 0.24 9.30
C PRO A 154 -4.67 -0.14 10.76
N PRO A 155 -3.39 -0.40 11.05
CA PRO A 155 -2.87 -0.40 12.41
C PRO A 155 -3.17 0.93 13.14
N THR A 156 -3.39 0.88 14.45
CA THR A 156 -3.88 2.01 15.26
C THR A 156 -2.92 2.46 16.37
N GLU A 157 -1.76 1.83 16.52
CA GLU A 157 -0.79 2.16 17.59
C GLU A 157 0.65 2.22 17.05
N ILE A 158 1.05 1.20 16.29
CA ILE A 158 2.41 1.02 15.78
C ILE A 158 2.56 1.67 14.41
N ILE A 159 3.51 2.60 14.29
CA ILE A 159 3.94 3.17 13.00
C ILE A 159 4.94 2.24 12.32
N ASP A 160 5.99 1.88 13.08
CA ASP A 160 7.09 0.99 12.74
C ASP A 160 7.61 0.41 14.07
N ASN A 161 8.01 -0.87 14.11
CA ASN A 161 8.61 -1.49 15.30
C ASN A 161 9.95 -2.20 15.10
N ASP A 162 10.43 -2.39 13.87
CA ASP A 162 11.66 -3.15 13.58
C ASP A 162 12.73 -2.40 12.77
N THR A 163 12.45 -1.21 12.23
CA THR A 163 13.40 -0.44 11.43
C THR A 163 14.41 0.31 12.29
N SER A 164 15.70 0.02 12.08
CA SER A 164 16.79 0.84 12.61
C SER A 164 17.20 1.96 11.65
N GLY A 165 16.38 3.00 11.51
CA GLY A 165 16.72 4.19 10.73
C GLY A 165 15.65 4.57 9.71
N SER A 166 15.90 4.28 8.43
CA SER A 166 14.93 4.49 7.34
C SER A 166 14.40 3.16 6.83
N VAL A 167 13.09 3.07 6.61
CA VAL A 167 12.41 1.91 6.00
C VAL A 167 12.85 1.66 4.55
N GLU A 168 13.41 2.69 3.91
CA GLU A 168 13.95 2.65 2.55
C GLU A 168 15.44 2.24 2.48
N ASP A 169 16.12 2.09 3.63
CA ASP A 169 17.52 1.62 3.65
C ASP A 169 17.55 0.08 3.82
N PRO A 170 18.02 -0.68 2.80
CA PRO A 170 18.09 -2.14 2.88
C PRO A 170 19.05 -2.66 3.96
N ALA A 171 19.84 -1.79 4.60
CA ALA A 171 20.64 -2.13 5.78
C ALA A 171 19.90 -1.97 7.13
N SER A 172 18.72 -1.36 7.17
CA SER A 172 17.96 -1.11 8.42
C SER A 172 17.38 -2.38 9.07
N GLY A 173 17.26 -3.47 8.31
CA GLY A 173 16.72 -4.74 8.80
C GLY A 173 15.20 -4.86 8.83
N THR A 174 14.50 -3.86 8.28
CA THR A 174 13.04 -3.74 8.16
C THR A 174 12.38 -5.01 7.63
N VAL A 175 11.29 -5.44 8.26
CA VAL A 175 10.37 -6.45 7.70
C VAL A 175 9.10 -5.74 7.26
N PHE A 176 8.67 -5.97 6.02
CA PHE A 176 7.42 -5.40 5.52
C PHE A 176 6.21 -6.16 6.09
N ASP A 177 5.59 -5.63 7.14
CA ASP A 177 4.40 -6.14 7.82
C ASP A 177 3.28 -5.08 7.86
N PRO A 178 2.48 -4.95 6.78
CA PRO A 178 1.33 -4.04 6.75
C PRO A 178 0.18 -4.44 7.68
N GLN A 179 0.24 -5.57 8.39
CA GLN A 179 -0.75 -5.94 9.40
C GLN A 179 -0.39 -5.41 10.79
N GLN A 180 0.90 -5.17 11.03
CA GLN A 180 1.41 -4.62 12.28
C GLN A 180 1.77 -3.13 12.19
N ASP A 181 2.46 -2.73 11.13
CA ASP A 181 3.12 -1.43 11.04
C ASP A 181 2.37 -0.49 10.08
N GLY A 182 1.93 0.65 10.61
CA GLY A 182 1.10 1.61 9.88
C GLY A 182 1.80 2.24 8.67
N ILE A 183 3.14 2.32 8.69
CA ILE A 183 3.92 2.84 7.55
C ILE A 183 3.84 1.86 6.36
N ASP A 184 3.97 0.56 6.63
CA ASP A 184 3.85 -0.52 5.63
C ASP A 184 2.41 -0.67 5.13
N PHE A 185 1.42 -0.49 6.00
CA PHE A 185 0.01 -0.51 5.61
C PHE A 185 -0.28 0.51 4.51
N TRP A 186 0.17 1.76 4.67
CA TRP A 186 -0.07 2.80 3.67
C TRP A 186 0.78 2.62 2.41
N GLU A 187 2.00 2.08 2.53
CA GLU A 187 2.84 1.71 1.39
C GLU A 187 2.19 0.60 0.53
N SER A 188 1.62 -0.43 1.18
CA SER A 188 0.87 -1.52 0.51
C SER A 188 -0.44 -1.06 -0.17
N LEU A 189 -0.75 0.23 -0.11
CA LEU A 189 -1.89 0.87 -0.76
C LEU A 189 -1.48 1.98 -1.74
N GLU A 190 -0.17 2.16 -2.01
CA GLU A 190 0.32 3.29 -2.78
C GLU A 190 -0.35 3.38 -4.16
N GLY A 191 -0.96 4.54 -4.45
CA GLY A 191 -1.61 4.79 -5.74
C GLY A 191 -2.90 4.00 -6.00
N THR A 192 -3.35 3.16 -5.06
CA THR A 192 -4.59 2.37 -5.17
C THR A 192 -5.83 3.26 -5.08
N TYR A 193 -6.93 2.85 -5.74
CA TYR A 193 -8.20 3.58 -5.68
C TYR A 193 -8.98 3.22 -4.41
N LEU A 194 -8.90 4.09 -3.40
CA LEU A 194 -9.47 3.86 -2.08
C LEU A 194 -10.90 4.43 -1.92
N GLN A 195 -11.72 3.72 -1.16
CA GLN A 195 -12.95 4.23 -0.54
C GLN A 195 -12.80 4.22 0.97
N VAL A 196 -12.94 5.39 1.61
CA VAL A 196 -12.99 5.51 3.08
C VAL A 196 -14.47 5.63 3.48
N ASN A 197 -14.98 4.63 4.21
CA ASN A 197 -16.35 4.67 4.71
C ASN A 197 -16.49 5.68 5.86
N ASP A 198 -17.62 6.40 5.89
CA ASP A 198 -17.99 7.37 6.94
C ASP A 198 -16.81 8.24 7.45
N ALA A 199 -15.99 8.73 6.50
CA ALA A 199 -14.76 9.45 6.79
C ALA A 199 -14.97 10.65 7.74
N LEU A 200 -14.39 10.56 8.94
CA LEU A 200 -14.46 11.59 9.96
C LEU A 200 -13.24 12.49 9.87
N ALA A 201 -13.44 13.80 9.66
CA ALA A 201 -12.38 14.78 9.82
C ALA A 201 -11.97 14.87 11.30
N VAL A 202 -10.67 14.80 11.56
CA VAL A 202 -10.07 14.82 12.91
C VAL A 202 -9.06 15.96 13.09
N GLY A 203 -8.98 16.85 12.11
CA GLY A 203 -8.23 18.11 12.17
C GLY A 203 -8.85 19.15 11.22
N PRO A 204 -8.68 20.45 11.49
CA PRO A 204 -9.16 21.50 10.60
C PRO A 204 -8.41 21.46 9.26
N ARG A 205 -9.05 21.92 8.19
CA ARG A 205 -8.38 22.05 6.88
C ARG A 205 -7.20 23.01 7.01
N ASN A 206 -6.00 22.58 6.61
CA ASN A 206 -4.80 23.38 6.76
C ASN A 206 -4.60 24.38 5.58
N GLY A 207 -3.51 25.14 5.62
CA GLY A 207 -3.19 26.16 4.60
C GLY A 207 -2.79 25.62 3.21
N PHE A 208 -2.46 24.33 3.10
CA PHE A 208 -2.22 23.63 1.83
C PHE A 208 -3.49 23.01 1.26
N GLY A 209 -4.58 23.00 2.05
CA GLY A 209 -5.85 22.41 1.68
C GLY A 209 -6.06 21.00 2.22
N GLU A 210 -5.09 20.44 2.92
CA GLU A 210 -5.12 19.07 3.43
C GLU A 210 -6.08 18.92 4.63
N ILE A 211 -6.68 17.74 4.78
CA ILE A 211 -7.57 17.38 5.90
C ILE A 211 -7.09 16.06 6.50
N ALA A 212 -6.84 16.05 7.81
CA ALA A 212 -6.65 14.81 8.57
C ALA A 212 -7.99 14.10 8.80
N LEU A 213 -8.08 12.82 8.47
CA LEU A 213 -9.29 12.02 8.64
C LEU A 213 -9.01 10.58 9.10
N VAL A 214 -10.05 9.92 9.60
CA VAL A 214 -10.08 8.49 9.94
C VAL A 214 -11.34 7.84 9.35
N ALA A 215 -11.32 6.51 9.17
CA ALA A 215 -12.44 5.73 8.68
C ALA A 215 -13.56 5.53 9.72
N ASP A 216 -14.69 4.96 9.29
CA ASP A 216 -15.77 4.41 10.11
C ASP A 216 -16.32 5.36 11.20
N GLY A 217 -16.39 6.66 10.93
CA GLY A 217 -16.83 7.65 11.92
C GLY A 217 -15.91 7.75 13.15
N GLY A 218 -14.65 7.33 13.04
CA GLY A 218 -13.69 7.25 14.15
C GLY A 218 -13.76 5.96 14.97
N ALA A 219 -14.47 4.92 14.52
CA ALA A 219 -14.40 3.61 15.17
C ALA A 219 -13.00 3.00 15.03
N GLY A 220 -12.42 2.55 16.14
CA GLY A 220 -11.04 2.02 16.18
C GLY A 220 -9.94 3.07 16.32
N ALA A 221 -10.22 4.32 15.98
CA ALA A 221 -9.32 5.46 16.19
C ALA A 221 -9.51 6.09 17.58
N GLY A 222 -8.53 6.88 18.00
CA GLY A 222 -8.53 7.61 19.27
C GLY A 222 -7.15 7.60 19.93
N PRO A 223 -6.90 8.46 20.94
CA PRO A 223 -7.90 9.20 21.69
C PRO A 223 -8.31 10.55 21.07
N PHE A 224 -9.58 10.90 21.25
CA PHE A 224 -10.15 12.17 20.77
C PHE A 224 -10.23 13.22 21.87
N THR A 225 -9.97 14.47 21.50
CA THR A 225 -10.34 15.64 22.29
C THR A 225 -11.86 15.74 22.45
N SER A 226 -12.34 16.51 23.43
CA SER A 226 -13.77 16.81 23.60
C SER A 226 -14.42 17.55 22.43
N ARG A 227 -13.65 17.89 21.40
CA ARG A 227 -14.06 18.59 20.18
C ARG A 227 -13.85 17.76 18.90
N GLY A 228 -13.58 16.46 19.04
CA GLY A 228 -13.46 15.52 17.91
C GLY A 228 -12.11 15.48 17.21
N GLY A 229 -11.18 16.39 17.53
CA GLY A 229 -9.81 16.31 17.04
C GLY A 229 -9.05 15.13 17.66
N LEU A 230 -8.35 14.35 16.84
CA LEU A 230 -7.53 13.19 17.24
C LEU A 230 -6.17 13.66 17.77
N TYR A 231 -5.65 13.09 18.85
CA TYR A 231 -4.41 13.57 19.48
C TYR A 231 -3.42 12.45 19.85
N VAL A 232 -2.13 12.74 19.70
CA VAL A 232 -1.02 11.84 20.04
C VAL A 232 -1.00 11.55 21.54
N ALA A 233 -0.90 10.26 21.88
CA ALA A 233 -0.78 9.75 23.23
C ALA A 233 0.54 8.97 23.43
N PRO A 234 0.99 8.72 24.67
CA PRO A 234 2.17 7.89 24.91
C PRO A 234 1.94 6.46 24.42
N GLY A 235 2.69 6.05 23.39
CA GLY A 235 2.56 4.73 22.75
C GLY A 235 1.63 4.70 21.53
N ASP A 236 1.01 5.83 21.17
CA ASP A 236 0.07 5.92 20.07
C ASP A 236 0.21 7.28 19.36
N PHE A 237 0.71 7.21 18.12
CA PHE A 237 0.92 8.37 17.24
C PHE A 237 -0.11 8.45 16.11
N ASN A 238 -1.17 7.63 16.22
CA ASN A 238 -2.33 7.54 15.35
C ASN A 238 -1.96 7.18 13.88
N PRO A 239 -1.34 6.00 13.63
CA PRO A 239 -1.02 5.52 12.28
C PRO A 239 -2.23 5.35 11.36
N GLU A 240 -3.44 5.23 11.90
CA GLU A 240 -4.71 5.11 11.16
C GLU A 240 -5.19 6.44 10.54
N ARG A 241 -4.50 7.55 10.82
CA ARG A 241 -4.83 8.89 10.30
C ARG A 241 -4.39 9.06 8.85
N LEU A 242 -5.37 9.15 7.95
CA LEU A 242 -5.16 9.54 6.55
C LEU A 242 -5.07 11.07 6.41
N ILE A 243 -4.35 11.52 5.39
CA ILE A 243 -4.37 12.92 4.92
C ILE A 243 -5.05 12.97 3.55
N LEU A 244 -6.17 13.69 3.45
CA LEU A 244 -6.85 13.99 2.19
C LEU A 244 -6.34 15.32 1.62
N ASP A 245 -5.69 15.25 0.47
CA ASP A 245 -5.11 16.39 -0.26
C ASP A 245 -6.03 16.86 -1.43
N ASP A 246 -5.83 18.09 -1.92
CA ASP A 246 -6.68 18.75 -2.91
C ASP A 246 -6.18 18.68 -4.38
N VAL A 247 -5.08 17.95 -4.61
CA VAL A 247 -4.41 17.70 -5.90
C VAL A 247 -5.35 17.33 -7.06
N ILE A 248 -6.39 16.52 -6.79
CA ILE A 248 -7.35 16.07 -7.82
C ILE A 248 -8.62 16.93 -7.81
N ARG A 249 -9.08 17.37 -6.63
CA ARG A 249 -10.28 18.21 -6.44
C ARG A 249 -10.14 19.05 -5.16
N PRO A 250 -10.63 20.31 -5.16
CA PRO A 250 -10.71 21.12 -3.95
C PRO A 250 -11.41 20.39 -2.80
N THR A 251 -10.74 20.33 -1.66
CA THR A 251 -11.28 19.78 -0.41
C THR A 251 -12.24 20.75 0.29
N PRO A 252 -13.24 20.24 1.04
CA PRO A 252 -14.19 21.08 1.76
C PRO A 252 -13.53 21.81 2.93
N VAL A 253 -14.00 23.00 3.29
CA VAL A 253 -13.57 23.64 4.54
C VAL A 253 -14.18 22.87 5.71
N VAL A 254 -13.32 22.29 6.55
CA VAL A 254 -13.70 21.65 7.83
C VAL A 254 -13.04 22.39 8.98
N ASP A 255 -13.78 22.54 10.06
CA ASP A 255 -13.35 23.16 11.32
C ASP A 255 -13.70 22.17 12.44
N THR A 256 -12.68 21.50 12.97
CA THR A 256 -12.81 20.50 14.05
C THR A 256 -11.93 20.97 15.21
N GLY A 257 -12.58 21.41 16.29
CA GLY A 257 -11.97 22.21 17.35
C GLY A 257 -12.97 23.14 18.01
#